data_AF-A0A3N0ZUU4-F1
#
_entry.id   AF-A0A3N0ZUU4-F1
#
_cell.length_a   1.000
_cell.length_b   1.000
_cell.length_c   1.000
_cell.angle_alpha   90.00
_cell.angle_beta   90.00
_cell.angle_gamma   90.00
#
_symmetry.space_group_name_H-M   'P 1'
#
loop_
_entity.id
_entity.type
_entity.pdbx_description
1 polymer ?
#
loop_
_entity_poly.entity_id
_entity_poly.type
_entity_poly.pdbx_seq_one_letter_code
_entity_poly.pdbx_strand_id
1 'polypeptide(L)'
;VTEKWMKSGNMWLQRSALLFQLKYKKNTDEGLLYNYIERLADHKDFFIRKAIGWTLREYSKTNPKSVEKFIKSHTLSPLSVKEGMKRILK
;
A
#
# COMPACT_ATOMS: atom_id res chain seq x y z
N VAL A 1 14.34 -5.26 8.99
CA VAL A 1 14.59 -6.06 7.76
C VAL A 1 13.91 -5.45 6.54
N THR A 2 12.60 -5.18 6.60
CA THR A 2 11.82 -4.61 5.48
C THR A 2 12.36 -3.25 5.00
N GLU A 3 12.96 -2.44 5.88
CA GLU A 3 13.63 -1.19 5.47
C GLU A 3 14.81 -1.42 4.51
N LYS A 4 15.59 -2.49 4.72
CA LYS A 4 16.69 -2.87 3.81
C LYS A 4 16.13 -3.28 2.44
N TRP A 5 15.00 -3.99 2.42
CA TRP A 5 14.31 -4.38 1.19
C TRP A 5 13.78 -3.17 0.43
N MET A 6 13.22 -2.19 1.13
CA MET A 6 12.75 -0.93 0.53
C MET A 6 13.89 -0.16 -0.15
N LYS A 7 15.04 -0.08 0.51
CA LYS A 7 16.24 0.61 -0.01
C LYS A 7 17.00 -0.17 -1.09
N SER A 8 16.69 -1.44 -1.32
CA SER A 8 17.46 -2.30 -2.22
C SER A 8 17.33 -1.95 -3.70
N GLY A 9 16.31 -1.18 -4.09
CA GLY A 9 15.95 -0.96 -5.50
C GLY A 9 15.42 -2.21 -6.22
N ASN A 10 15.46 -3.39 -5.58
CA ASN A 10 14.90 -4.60 -6.13
C ASN A 10 13.38 -4.60 -5.95
N MET A 11 12.68 -4.58 -7.08
CA MET A 11 11.22 -4.53 -7.15
C MET A 11 10.53 -5.66 -6.35
N TRP A 12 11.08 -6.87 -6.35
CA TRP A 12 10.47 -8.01 -5.66
C TRP A 12 10.61 -7.92 -4.14
N LEU A 13 11.75 -7.40 -3.67
CA LEU A 13 11.96 -7.12 -2.25
C LEU A 13 11.08 -5.96 -1.78
N GLN A 14 10.97 -4.89 -2.57
CA GLN A 14 10.06 -3.77 -2.32
C GLN A 14 8.60 -4.22 -2.28
N ARG A 15 8.18 -5.05 -3.24
CA ARG A 15 6.84 -5.66 -3.25
C ARG A 15 6.59 -6.50 -1.99
N SER A 16 7.58 -7.27 -1.55
CA SER A 16 7.47 -8.07 -0.33
C SER A 16 7.33 -7.17 0.91
N ALA A 17 8.07 -6.06 0.96
CA ALA A 17 7.94 -5.05 2.01
C ALA A 17 6.59 -4.31 2.00
N LEU A 18 5.90 -4.19 0.86
CA LEU A 18 4.53 -3.67 0.81
C LEU A 18 3.48 -4.68 1.31
N LEU A 19 3.72 -5.99 1.12
CA LEU A 19 2.72 -7.04 1.33
C LEU A 19 2.88 -7.81 2.64
N PHE A 20 3.99 -7.67 3.39
CA PHE A 20 4.22 -8.51 4.57
C PHE A 20 3.15 -8.34 5.67
N GLN A 21 2.51 -7.16 5.76
CA GLN A 21 1.46 -6.87 6.74
C GLN A 21 0.04 -7.24 6.26
N LEU A 22 -0.11 -7.82 5.07
CA LEU A 22 -1.42 -7.97 4.39
C LEU A 22 -2.51 -8.61 5.26
N LYS A 23 -2.14 -9.51 6.19
CA LYS A 23 -3.11 -10.24 7.05
C LYS A 23 -3.11 -9.80 8.51
N TYR A 24 -2.42 -8.72 8.85
CA TYR A 24 -2.25 -8.29 10.25
C TYR A 24 -3.52 -7.65 10.83
N LYS A 25 -4.44 -7.17 9.98
CA LYS A 25 -5.72 -6.56 10.40
C LYS A 25 -5.49 -5.44 11.42
N LYS A 26 -6.01 -5.57 12.64
CA LYS A 26 -5.85 -4.59 13.73
C LYS A 26 -4.40 -4.42 14.18
N ASN A 27 -3.54 -5.40 13.92
CA ASN A 27 -2.11 -5.35 14.26
C ASN A 27 -1.25 -4.74 13.16
N THR A 28 -1.86 -4.21 12.09
CA THR A 28 -1.12 -3.54 11.02
C THR A 28 -0.52 -2.26 11.57
N ASP A 29 0.79 -2.09 11.41
CA ASP A 29 1.46 -0.81 11.62
C ASP A 29 1.12 0.10 10.43
N GLU A 30 0.13 0.97 10.67
CA GLU A 30 -0.41 1.92 9.71
C GLU A 30 0.64 2.93 9.25
N GLY A 31 1.45 3.45 10.18
CA GLY A 31 2.50 4.43 9.86
C GLY A 31 3.54 3.83 8.92
N LEU A 32 3.98 2.60 9.22
CA LEU A 32 4.93 1.88 8.37
C LEU A 32 4.34 1.55 7.00
N LEU A 33 3.07 1.13 6.96
CA LEU A 33 2.36 0.81 5.72
C LEU A 33 2.33 2.01 4.77
N TYR A 34 1.88 3.15 5.28
CA TYR A 34 1.75 4.38 4.48
C TYR A 34 3.10 4.96 4.09
N ASN A 35 4.10 4.89 4.97
CA ASN A 35 5.46 5.33 4.62
C ASN A 35 6.04 4.52 3.44
N TYR A 36 5.82 3.20 3.39
CA TYR A 36 6.29 2.40 2.27
C TYR A 36 5.53 2.66 0.98
N ILE A 37 4.23 2.92 1.06
CA ILE A 37 3.43 3.29 -0.11
C ILE A 37 3.90 4.63 -0.68
N GLU A 38 4.12 5.63 0.16
CA GLU A 38 4.56 6.97 -0.25
C GLU A 38 5.90 6.92 -1.00
N ARG A 39 6.89 6.18 -0.47
CA ARG A 39 8.20 5.98 -1.13
C ARG A 39 8.11 5.33 -2.51
N LEU A 40 7.03 4.62 -2.82
CA LEU A 40 6.82 3.90 -4.07
C LEU A 40 5.62 4.44 -4.87
N ALA A 41 5.06 5.58 -4.49
CA ALA A 41 3.84 6.14 -5.10
C ALA A 41 4.02 6.42 -6.59
N ASP A 42 5.18 6.96 -6.97
CA ASP A 42 5.54 7.31 -8.36
C ASP A 42 6.12 6.14 -9.16
N HIS A 43 6.26 4.96 -8.53
CA HIS A 43 6.88 3.81 -9.19
C HIS A 43 6.06 3.39 -10.42
N LYS A 44 6.73 3.20 -11.57
CA LYS A 44 6.07 2.94 -12.86
C LYS A 44 5.69 1.48 -13.06
N ASP A 45 6.36 0.57 -12.37
CA ASP A 45 6.11 -0.87 -12.49
C ASP A 45 4.68 -1.27 -12.07
N PHE A 46 4.10 -2.18 -12.86
CA PHE A 46 2.75 -2.70 -12.66
C PHE A 46 2.60 -3.47 -11.35
N PHE A 47 3.56 -4.34 -11.00
CA PHE A 47 3.50 -5.16 -9.80
C PHE A 47 3.62 -4.31 -8.53
N ILE A 48 4.42 -3.25 -8.52
CA ILE A 48 4.47 -2.33 -7.38
C ILE A 48 3.13 -1.60 -7.21
N ARG A 49 2.61 -0.99 -8.29
CA ARG A 49 1.30 -0.30 -8.25
C ARG A 49 0.18 -1.21 -7.79
N LYS A 50 0.19 -2.47 -8.25
CA LYS A 50 -0.78 -3.49 -7.84
C LYS A 50 -0.61 -3.89 -6.37
N ALA A 51 0.62 -3.99 -5.87
CA ALA A 51 0.88 -4.29 -4.47
C ALA A 51 0.37 -3.18 -3.55
N ILE A 52 0.63 -1.91 -3.89
CA ILE A 52 0.08 -0.74 -3.17
C ILE A 52 -1.45 -0.84 -3.09
N GLY A 53 -2.11 -1.01 -4.25
CA GLY A 53 -3.56 -1.09 -4.31
C GLY A 53 -4.12 -2.27 -3.50
N TRP A 54 -3.46 -3.43 -3.53
CA TRP A 54 -3.90 -4.60 -2.78
C TRP A 54 -3.73 -4.41 -1.27
N THR A 55 -2.61 -3.87 -0.83
CA THR A 55 -2.36 -3.62 0.60
C THR A 55 -3.37 -2.62 1.16
N LEU A 56 -3.65 -1.53 0.43
CA LEU A 56 -4.69 -0.56 0.80
C LEU A 56 -6.08 -1.21 0.86
N ARG A 57 -6.44 -1.99 -0.16
CA ARG A 57 -7.74 -2.69 -0.23
C ARG A 57 -7.93 -3.69 0.90
N GLU A 58 -6.87 -4.37 1.31
CA GLU A 58 -6.94 -5.34 2.39
C GLU A 58 -7.04 -4.63 3.74
N TYR A 59 -6.25 -3.58 3.95
CA TYR A 59 -6.29 -2.80 5.18
C TYR A 59 -7.60 -2.01 5.33
N SER A 60 -8.24 -1.60 4.23
CA SER A 60 -9.53 -0.91 4.27
C SER A 60 -10.66 -1.76 4.85
N LYS A 61 -10.51 -3.10 4.90
CA LYS A 61 -11.45 -3.98 5.60
C LYS A 61 -11.40 -3.79 7.13
N THR A 62 -10.28 -3.28 7.64
CA THR A 62 -10.05 -3.03 9.07
C THR A 62 -10.25 -1.56 9.39
N ASN A 63 -9.65 -0.65 8.62
CA ASN A 63 -9.72 0.79 8.85
C ASN A 63 -10.04 1.55 7.55
N PRO A 64 -11.30 1.52 7.07
CA PRO A 64 -11.68 2.12 5.79
C PRO A 64 -11.50 3.64 5.77
N LYS A 65 -11.81 4.33 6.87
CA LYS A 65 -11.69 5.80 6.97
C LYS A 65 -10.24 6.27 6.82
N SER A 66 -9.30 5.54 7.42
CA SER A 66 -7.88 5.87 7.31
C SER A 66 -7.36 5.68 5.89
N VAL A 67 -7.71 4.56 5.25
CA VAL A 67 -7.36 4.30 3.84
C VAL A 67 -7.95 5.36 2.90
N GLU A 68 -9.22 5.73 3.08
CA GLU A 68 -9.85 6.78 2.29
C GLU A 68 -9.13 8.12 2.44
N LYS A 69 -8.83 8.52 3.69
CA LYS A 69 -8.11 9.77 3.97
C LYS A 69 -6.72 9.75 3.33
N PHE A 70 -5.98 8.66 3.47
CA PHE A 70 -4.65 8.50 2.88
C PHE A 70 -4.69 8.63 1.35
N ILE A 71 -5.63 7.95 0.70
CA ILE A 71 -5.79 8.02 -0.77
C ILE A 71 -6.16 9.42 -1.23
N LYS A 72 -7.01 10.14 -0.48
CA LYS A 72 -7.41 11.52 -0.83
C LYS A 72 -6.30 12.53 -0.62
N SER A 73 -5.36 12.28 0.29
CA SER A 73 -4.27 13.20 0.62
C SER A 73 -2.96 12.95 -0.14
N HIS A 74 -2.86 11.87 -0.92
CA HIS A 74 -1.64 11.51 -1.65
C HIS A 74 -1.93 11.25 -3.13
N THR A 75 -0.99 11.63 -4.00
CA THR A 75 -1.03 11.28 -5.41
C THR A 75 -0.54 9.84 -5.58
N LEU A 76 -1.45 8.94 -5.99
CA LEU A 76 -1.14 7.55 -6.29
C LEU A 76 -1.50 7.23 -7.74
N SER A 77 -0.94 6.14 -8.27
CA SER A 77 -1.32 5.69 -9.60
C SER A 77 -2.83 5.39 -9.69
N PRO A 78 -3.50 5.64 -10.84
CA PRO A 78 -4.92 5.35 -11.00
C PRO A 78 -5.29 3.89 -10.68
N LEU A 79 -4.39 2.95 -10.98
CA LEU A 79 -4.55 1.54 -10.65
C LEU A 79 -4.58 1.31 -9.13
N SER A 80 -3.66 1.94 -8.40
CA SER A 80 -3.56 1.81 -6.94
C SER A 80 -4.79 2.40 -6.23
N VAL A 81 -5.25 3.59 -6.67
CA VAL A 81 -6.47 4.23 -6.15
C VAL A 81 -7.69 3.34 -6.39
N LYS A 82 -7.87 2.88 -7.65
CA LYS A 82 -9.00 2.02 -8.02
C LYS A 82 -9.07 0.74 -7.20
N GLU A 83 -7.94 0.08 -6.97
CA GLU A 83 -7.90 -1.15 -6.16
C GLU A 83 -8.14 -0.85 -4.68
N GLY A 84 -7.48 0.17 -4.12
CA GLY A 84 -7.60 0.54 -2.70
C GLY A 84 -9.02 0.94 -2.30
N MET A 85 -9.69 1.73 -3.14
CA MET A 85 -11.07 2.21 -2.89
C MET A 85 -12.15 1.17 -3.16
N LYS A 86 -11.83 0.02 -3.76
CA LYS A 86 -12.81 -0.98 -4.24
C LYS A 86 -13.76 -1.52 -3.17
N ARG A 87 -13.35 -1.50 -1.90
CA ARG A 87 -14.15 -1.97 -0.76
C ARG A 87 -14.85 -0.84 0.00
N ILE A 88 -14.49 0.41 -0.27
CA ILE A 88 -15.03 1.60 0.41
C ILE A 88 -16.21 2.17 -0.38
N LEU A 89 -16.12 2.15 -1.71
CA LEU A 89 -17.15 2.64 -2.63
C LEU A 89 -18.31 1.65 -2.87
N LYS A 90 -18.36 0.55 -2.14
CA LYS A 90 -19.34 -0.53 -2.31
C LYS A 90 -20.17 -0.68 -1.06
#